data_AF-A0A1B7HZM7-F1
#
_entry.id   AF-A0A1B7HZM7-F1
#
_cell.length_a   1.000
_cell.length_b   1.000
_cell.length_c   1.000
_cell.angle_alpha   90.00
_cell.angle_beta   90.00
_cell.angle_gamma   90.00
#
_symmetry.space_group_name_H-M   'P 1'
#
loop_
_entity.id
_entity.type
_entity.pdbx_description
1 polymer ?
#
loop_
_entity_poly.entity_id
_entity_poly.type
_entity_poly.pdbx_seq_one_letter_code
_entity_poly.pdbx_strand_id
1 'polypeptide(L)'
;MLKKKSVVPRKFISTTGRPMLCVPGDQLEYCDKHKYPILVVWKRTKYADVTWLNEPYQRSHGWLWAQEDFRLDIESRGEAIFQRYSLGKKSARAVQYSMMTLYELTIVDAEKAACELFDMTLEIIAEYEARHAADTQQVNHA
;
A
#
# COMPACT_ATOMS: atom_id res chain seq x y z
N MET A 1 14.81 -32.50 3.02
CA MET A 1 14.68 -31.04 3.20
C MET A 1 14.02 -30.44 1.97
N LEU A 2 12.72 -30.12 2.04
CA LEU A 2 12.03 -29.36 1.00
C LEU A 2 12.51 -27.90 1.08
N LYS A 3 13.25 -27.43 0.08
CA LYS A 3 13.55 -26.01 -0.08
C LYS A 3 12.21 -25.26 -0.11
N LYS A 4 11.92 -24.43 0.89
CA LYS A 4 10.82 -23.46 0.81
C LYS A 4 11.07 -22.64 -0.45
N LYS A 5 10.25 -22.84 -1.50
CA LYS A 5 10.24 -21.94 -2.65
C LYS A 5 9.97 -20.55 -2.10
N SER A 6 10.93 -19.64 -2.25
CA SER A 6 10.71 -18.22 -2.00
C SER A 6 9.65 -17.77 -2.99
N VAL A 7 8.42 -17.56 -2.52
CA VAL A 7 7.34 -17.02 -3.33
C VAL A 7 7.54 -15.51 -3.34
N VAL A 8 7.85 -14.95 -4.50
CA VAL A 8 7.90 -13.49 -4.67
C VAL A 8 6.51 -12.95 -4.36
N PRO A 9 6.35 -11.97 -3.45
CA PRO A 9 5.05 -11.45 -3.09
C PRO A 9 4.30 -10.92 -4.31
N ARG A 10 3.03 -11.28 -4.44
CA ARG A 10 2.13 -10.63 -5.41
C ARG A 10 1.78 -9.23 -4.91
N LYS A 11 2.62 -8.25 -5.27
CA LYS A 11 2.54 -6.86 -4.76
C LYS A 11 1.25 -6.14 -5.18
N PHE A 12 0.79 -6.38 -6.39
CA PHE A 12 -0.42 -5.77 -6.93
C PHE A 12 -1.05 -6.67 -8.00
N ILE A 13 -2.25 -6.30 -8.41
CA ILE A 13 -2.93 -6.83 -9.58
C ILE A 13 -3.15 -5.75 -10.61
N SER A 14 -3.15 -6.14 -11.89
CA SER A 14 -3.54 -5.26 -12.98
C SER A 14 -4.88 -5.69 -13.54
N THR A 15 -5.76 -4.72 -13.80
CA THR A 15 -7.03 -4.94 -14.49
C THR A 15 -7.31 -3.77 -15.43
N THR A 16 -8.29 -3.92 -16.31
CA THR A 16 -8.70 -2.86 -17.25
C THR A 16 -9.87 -2.06 -16.70
N GLY A 17 -9.88 -0.74 -16.90
CA GLY A 17 -11.02 0.11 -16.57
C GLY A 17 -10.66 1.31 -15.70
N ARG A 18 -11.63 1.77 -14.91
CA ARG A 18 -11.46 2.83 -13.90
C ARG A 18 -11.53 2.23 -12.49
N PRO A 19 -10.94 2.89 -11.48
CA PRO A 19 -11.07 2.49 -10.09
C PRO A 19 -12.53 2.21 -9.70
N MET A 20 -12.76 1.01 -9.17
CA MET A 20 -14.02 0.59 -8.56
C MET A 20 -13.70 -0.06 -7.21
N LEU A 21 -14.69 -0.08 -6.30
CA LEU A 21 -14.55 -0.73 -5.00
C LEU A 21 -14.55 -2.27 -5.06
N CYS A 22 -14.46 -2.88 -6.25
CA CYS A 22 -14.35 -4.33 -6.38
C CYS A 22 -12.89 -4.77 -6.49
N VAL A 23 -12.46 -5.60 -5.55
CA VAL A 23 -11.16 -6.29 -5.63
C VAL A 23 -11.41 -7.68 -6.23
N PRO A 24 -10.70 -8.09 -7.28
CA PRO A 24 -10.68 -9.48 -7.74
C PRO A 24 -10.45 -10.46 -6.57
N GLY A 25 -11.34 -11.46 -6.45
CA GLY A 25 -11.44 -12.30 -5.24
C GLY A 25 -10.15 -13.04 -4.87
N ASP A 26 -9.36 -13.45 -5.86
CA ASP A 26 -8.07 -14.13 -5.65
C ASP A 26 -7.02 -13.22 -4.96
N GLN A 27 -7.07 -11.92 -5.22
CA GLN A 27 -6.17 -10.96 -4.59
C GLN A 27 -6.59 -10.64 -3.15
N LEU A 28 -7.89 -10.52 -2.90
CA LEU A 28 -8.41 -10.26 -1.56
C LEU A 28 -8.01 -11.37 -0.59
N GLU A 29 -8.28 -12.63 -0.95
CA GLU A 29 -7.92 -13.79 -0.13
C GLU A 29 -6.40 -13.88 0.13
N TYR A 30 -5.59 -13.60 -0.91
CA TYR A 30 -4.13 -13.57 -0.77
C TYR A 30 -3.67 -12.48 0.21
N CYS A 31 -4.15 -11.25 0.04
CA CYS A 31 -3.79 -10.13 0.90
C CYS A 31 -4.25 -10.35 2.35
N ASP A 32 -5.44 -10.91 2.57
CA ASP A 32 -5.95 -11.24 3.91
C ASP A 32 -5.12 -12.32 4.61
N LYS A 33 -4.72 -13.35 3.86
CA LYS A 33 -3.88 -14.44 4.38
C LYS A 33 -2.49 -13.94 4.78
N HIS A 34 -1.92 -13.06 3.96
CA HIS A 34 -0.54 -12.59 4.14
C HIS A 34 -0.43 -11.29 4.93
N LYS A 35 -1.56 -10.66 5.29
CA LYS A 35 -1.62 -9.32 5.89
C LYS A 35 -0.87 -8.33 5.01
N TYR A 36 -1.29 -8.23 3.75
CA TYR A 36 -0.70 -7.36 2.73
C TYR A 36 -1.67 -6.27 2.28
N PRO A 37 -1.19 -5.15 1.69
CA PRO A 37 -2.08 -4.12 1.16
C PRO A 37 -2.71 -4.70 -0.09
N ILE A 38 -3.92 -4.26 -0.40
CA ILE A 38 -4.49 -4.53 -1.71
C ILE A 38 -4.10 -3.37 -2.60
N LEU A 39 -3.32 -3.67 -3.64
CA LEU A 39 -2.98 -2.72 -4.69
C LEU A 39 -3.53 -3.18 -6.02
N VAL A 40 -4.20 -2.26 -6.71
CA VAL A 40 -4.81 -2.49 -8.02
C VAL A 40 -4.34 -1.42 -8.99
N VAL A 41 -3.79 -1.84 -10.13
CA VAL A 41 -3.44 -0.99 -11.27
C VAL A 41 -4.55 -1.09 -12.31
N TRP A 42 -5.30 -0.01 -12.50
CA TRP A 42 -6.42 0.11 -13.43
C TRP A 42 -5.95 0.68 -14.76
N LYS A 43 -5.67 -0.19 -15.72
CA LYS A 43 -5.13 0.18 -17.03
C LYS A 43 -6.26 0.65 -17.97
N ARG A 44 -6.02 1.77 -18.64
CA ARG A 44 -6.79 2.27 -19.79
C ARG A 44 -5.90 2.24 -21.04
N THR A 45 -6.31 2.88 -22.12
CA THR A 45 -5.58 2.87 -23.41
C THR A 45 -4.18 3.50 -23.34
N LYS A 46 -4.01 4.59 -22.58
CA LYS A 46 -2.73 5.33 -22.51
C LYS A 46 -2.24 5.58 -21.08
N TYR A 47 -3.14 5.47 -20.11
CA TYR A 47 -2.91 5.82 -18.72
C TYR A 47 -3.38 4.70 -17.82
N ALA A 48 -2.93 4.72 -16.57
CA ALA A 48 -3.43 3.87 -15.53
C ALA A 48 -3.66 4.66 -14.24
N ASP A 49 -4.58 4.16 -13.43
CA ASP A 49 -4.79 4.62 -12.06
C ASP A 49 -4.29 3.53 -11.10
N VAL A 50 -3.81 3.91 -9.91
CA VAL A 50 -3.35 2.98 -8.86
C VAL A 50 -4.25 3.16 -7.66
N THR A 51 -4.88 2.10 -7.18
CA THR A 51 -5.64 2.11 -5.91
C THR A 51 -4.92 1.25 -4.89
N TRP A 52 -4.65 1.83 -3.73
CA TRP A 52 -4.16 1.18 -2.52
C TRP A 52 -5.30 1.15 -1.50
N LEU A 53 -5.68 -0.04 -1.07
CA LEU A 53 -6.69 -0.30 -0.05
C LEU A 53 -6.01 -1.01 1.13
N ASN A 54 -6.22 -0.48 2.32
CA ASN A 54 -5.56 -0.96 3.53
C ASN A 54 -6.54 -1.61 4.53
N GLU A 55 -7.78 -1.89 4.14
CA GLU A 55 -8.75 -2.55 5.02
C GLU A 55 -8.20 -3.84 5.68
N PRO A 56 -7.44 -4.72 4.98
CA PRO A 56 -6.82 -5.89 5.61
C PRO A 56 -5.90 -5.52 6.78
N TYR A 57 -5.18 -4.39 6.66
CA TYR A 57 -4.24 -3.92 7.67
C TYR A 57 -4.90 -3.18 8.82
N GLN A 58 -5.95 -2.42 8.55
CA GLN A 58 -6.72 -1.78 9.62
C GLN A 58 -7.22 -2.81 10.62
N ARG A 59 -7.61 -4.00 10.13
CA ARG A 59 -8.02 -5.11 10.98
C ARG A 59 -6.85 -5.77 11.71
N SER A 60 -5.73 -6.04 11.02
CA SER A 60 -4.61 -6.80 11.63
C SER A 60 -3.64 -5.98 12.48
N HIS A 61 -3.54 -4.67 12.25
CA HIS A 61 -2.67 -3.75 12.97
C HIS A 61 -3.46 -2.57 13.54
N GLY A 62 -4.64 -2.83 14.10
CA GLY A 62 -5.57 -1.77 14.54
C GLY A 62 -4.95 -0.73 15.48
N TRP A 63 -3.95 -1.11 16.28
CA TRP A 63 -3.23 -0.19 17.16
C TRP A 63 -2.42 0.86 16.38
N LEU A 64 -1.78 0.50 15.26
CA LEU A 64 -1.07 1.43 14.38
C LEU A 64 -2.03 2.47 13.80
N TRP A 65 -3.17 2.00 13.31
CA TRP A 65 -4.18 2.85 12.68
C TRP A 65 -4.92 3.77 13.67
N ALA A 66 -4.81 3.50 14.98
CA ALA A 66 -5.27 4.41 16.02
C ALA A 66 -4.30 5.59 16.24
N GLN A 67 -3.03 5.45 15.86
CA GLN A 67 -2.03 6.51 16.00
C GLN A 67 -2.16 7.55 14.88
N GLU A 68 -2.17 8.84 15.23
CA GLU A 68 -2.26 9.93 14.25
C GLU A 68 -0.97 10.09 13.44
N ASP A 69 0.18 10.02 14.10
CA ASP A 69 1.48 10.18 13.45
C ASP A 69 1.73 9.07 12.40
N PHE A 70 1.35 7.82 12.71
CA PHE A 70 1.39 6.71 11.76
C PHE A 70 0.55 7.00 10.50
N ARG A 71 -0.67 7.50 10.69
CA ARG A 71 -1.58 7.83 9.58
C ARG A 71 -1.01 8.96 8.71
N LEU A 72 -0.46 10.00 9.34
CA LEU A 72 0.17 11.13 8.64
C LEU A 72 1.44 10.72 7.88
N ASP A 73 2.26 9.81 8.43
CA ASP A 73 3.47 9.32 7.77
C ASP A 73 3.13 8.48 6.53
N ILE A 74 2.13 7.60 6.62
CA ILE A 74 1.55 6.87 5.47
C ILE A 74 1.12 7.85 4.37
N GLU A 75 0.33 8.88 4.72
CA GLU A 75 -0.16 9.87 3.76
C GLU A 75 0.97 10.68 3.12
N SER A 76 1.98 11.07 3.91
CA SER A 76 3.14 11.85 3.47
C SER A 76 4.03 11.06 2.51
N ARG A 77 4.38 9.80 2.84
CA ARG A 77 5.19 8.94 1.97
C ARG A 77 4.42 8.55 0.70
N GLY A 78 3.12 8.29 0.82
CA GLY A 78 2.24 8.06 -0.33
C GLY A 78 2.18 9.26 -1.27
N GLU A 79 2.14 10.48 -0.73
CA GLU A 79 2.21 11.71 -1.51
C GLU A 79 3.56 11.88 -2.22
N ALA A 80 4.67 11.58 -1.55
CA ALA A 80 5.99 11.64 -2.18
C ALA A 80 6.11 10.68 -3.38
N ILE A 81 5.50 9.49 -3.30
CA ILE A 81 5.42 8.54 -4.42
C ILE A 81 4.59 9.14 -5.57
N PHE A 82 3.43 9.73 -5.27
CA PHE A 82 2.62 10.40 -6.30
C PHE A 82 3.39 11.51 -7.02
N GLN A 83 4.06 12.39 -6.26
CA GLN A 83 4.82 13.50 -6.83
C GLN A 83 5.96 13.02 -7.73
N ARG A 84 6.57 11.87 -7.42
CA ARG A 84 7.63 11.25 -8.24
C ARG A 84 7.15 10.79 -9.61
N TYR A 85 5.90 10.31 -9.70
CA TYR A 85 5.37 9.66 -10.90
C TYR A 85 4.35 10.49 -11.68
N SER A 86 3.87 11.60 -11.11
CA SER A 86 2.95 12.51 -11.80
C SER A 86 3.69 13.39 -12.81
N LEU A 87 3.44 13.15 -14.11
CA LEU A 87 4.11 13.85 -15.22
C LEU A 87 3.47 15.23 -15.57
N GLY A 88 2.83 15.90 -14.61
CA GLY A 88 2.22 17.22 -14.79
C GLY A 88 0.69 17.24 -14.96
N LYS A 89 0.15 18.45 -15.25
CA LYS A 89 -1.19 19.05 -14.99
C LYS A 89 -2.50 18.22 -15.03
N LYS A 90 -2.50 16.93 -15.39
CA LYS A 90 -3.70 16.09 -15.42
C LYS A 90 -3.70 14.94 -14.40
N SER A 91 -2.56 14.62 -13.79
CA SER A 91 -2.54 13.67 -12.67
C SER A 91 -3.26 14.25 -11.45
N ALA A 92 -4.02 13.41 -10.77
CA ALA A 92 -4.72 13.75 -9.53
C ALA A 92 -4.51 12.65 -8.51
N ARG A 93 -4.86 12.92 -7.26
CA ARG A 93 -4.81 11.91 -6.19
C ARG A 93 -5.94 12.10 -5.21
N ALA A 94 -6.35 10.99 -4.60
CA ALA A 94 -7.07 10.97 -3.33
C ALA A 94 -6.17 10.23 -2.35
N VAL A 95 -5.71 10.87 -1.29
CA VAL A 95 -4.89 10.23 -0.27
C VAL A 95 -5.58 10.43 1.07
N GLN A 96 -5.99 9.32 1.65
CA GLN A 96 -6.61 9.22 2.95
C GLN A 96 -5.99 8.02 3.66
N TYR A 97 -5.93 8.05 4.98
CA TYR A 97 -5.40 6.94 5.77
C TYR A 97 -6.07 5.60 5.46
N SER A 98 -7.32 5.56 4.96
CA SER A 98 -8.03 4.32 4.63
C SER A 98 -7.99 3.92 3.15
N MET A 99 -7.49 4.80 2.29
CA MET A 99 -7.45 4.56 0.85
C MET A 99 -6.56 5.60 0.16
N MET A 100 -5.76 5.16 -0.80
CA MET A 100 -5.09 6.06 -1.73
C MET A 100 -5.43 5.68 -3.16
N THR A 101 -5.72 6.67 -3.99
CA THR A 101 -5.80 6.48 -5.44
C THR A 101 -4.97 7.53 -6.14
N LEU A 102 -4.06 7.08 -7.00
CA LEU A 102 -3.25 7.91 -7.89
C LEU A 102 -3.85 7.83 -9.29
N TYR A 103 -4.25 8.97 -9.85
CA TYR A 103 -4.97 9.04 -11.13
C TYR A 103 -4.07 9.53 -12.26
N GLU A 104 -4.35 9.01 -13.46
CA GLU A 104 -3.77 9.45 -14.73
C GLU A 104 -2.23 9.40 -14.77
N LEU A 105 -1.65 8.30 -14.30
CA LEU A 105 -0.23 7.99 -14.50
C LEU A 105 -0.03 7.30 -15.85
N THR A 106 1.20 7.27 -16.38
CA THR A 106 1.52 6.33 -17.47
C THR A 106 1.39 4.90 -16.95
N ILE A 107 1.14 3.92 -17.83
CA ILE A 107 1.01 2.52 -17.41
C ILE A 107 2.29 2.04 -16.68
N VAL A 108 3.46 2.40 -17.19
CA VAL A 108 4.75 2.02 -16.61
C VAL A 108 4.95 2.67 -15.23
N ASP A 109 4.62 3.95 -15.12
CA ASP A 109 4.79 4.67 -13.84
C ASP A 109 3.76 4.24 -12.81
N ALA A 110 2.55 3.85 -13.22
CA ALA A 110 1.56 3.26 -12.33
C ALA A 110 2.03 1.93 -11.73
N GLU A 111 2.66 1.06 -12.52
CA GLU A 111 3.21 -0.21 -12.01
C GLU A 111 4.37 0.02 -11.04
N LYS A 112 5.24 0.98 -11.34
CA LYS A 112 6.33 1.37 -10.42
C LYS A 112 5.77 1.97 -9.12
N ALA A 113 4.81 2.89 -9.21
CA ALA A 113 4.14 3.47 -8.05
C ALA A 113 3.45 2.39 -7.21
N ALA A 114 2.80 1.40 -7.83
CA ALA A 114 2.16 0.30 -7.11
C ALA A 114 3.19 -0.57 -6.37
N CYS A 115 4.34 -0.87 -6.98
CA CYS A 115 5.45 -1.55 -6.31
C CYS A 115 5.98 -0.76 -5.12
N GLU A 116 6.24 0.53 -5.30
CA GLU A 116 6.78 1.38 -4.23
C GLU A 116 5.76 1.58 -3.10
N LEU A 117 4.47 1.74 -3.41
CA LEU A 117 3.42 1.80 -2.39
C LEU A 117 3.36 0.50 -1.57
N PHE A 118 3.51 -0.66 -2.21
CA PHE A 118 3.57 -1.95 -1.51
C PHE A 118 4.75 -1.99 -0.53
N ASP A 119 5.96 -1.70 -1.03
CA ASP A 119 7.18 -1.80 -0.25
C ASP A 119 7.19 -0.78 0.90
N MET A 120 6.80 0.46 0.62
CA MET A 120 6.66 1.54 1.60
C MET A 120 5.67 1.16 2.71
N THR A 121 4.53 0.55 2.36
CA THR A 121 3.53 0.13 3.36
C THR A 121 4.09 -0.95 4.31
N LEU A 122 4.91 -1.88 3.80
CA LEU A 122 5.53 -2.89 4.67
C LEU A 122 6.63 -2.32 5.53
N GLU A 123 7.44 -1.41 4.97
CA GLU A 123 8.54 -0.76 5.66
C GLU A 123 8.04 0.07 6.85
N ILE A 124 7.07 0.96 6.63
CA ILE A 124 6.52 1.82 7.69
C ILE A 124 5.84 1.00 8.81
N ILE A 125 5.13 -0.08 8.48
CA ILE A 125 4.58 -0.98 9.51
C ILE A 125 5.71 -1.58 10.35
N ALA A 126 6.76 -2.09 9.71
CA ALA A 126 7.90 -2.68 10.41
C ALA A 126 8.63 -1.65 11.30
N GLU A 127 8.82 -0.41 10.82
CA GLU A 127 9.42 0.68 11.59
C GLU A 127 8.63 1.00 12.88
N TYR A 128 7.30 1.07 12.78
CA TYR A 128 6.44 1.39 13.92
C TYR A 128 6.31 0.22 14.90
N GLU A 129 6.19 -1.02 14.41
CA GLU A 129 6.21 -2.23 15.26
C GLU A 129 7.53 -2.36 16.03
N ALA A 130 8.66 -2.07 15.37
CA ALA A 130 9.97 -2.09 16.02
C ALA A 130 10.09 -1.02 17.12
N ARG A 131 9.60 0.20 16.87
CA ARG A 131 9.55 1.27 17.89
C ARG A 131 8.71 0.88 19.09
N HIS A 132 7.50 0.40 18.87
CA HIS A 132 6.60 -0.03 19.94
C HIS A 132 7.19 -1.19 20.78
N ALA A 133 7.87 -2.14 20.14
CA ALA A 133 8.56 -3.21 20.85
C ALA A 133 9.72 -2.68 21.73
N ALA A 134 10.49 -1.71 21.23
CA ALA A 134 11.59 -1.10 21.99
C ALA A 134 11.07 -0.32 23.20
N ASP A 135 10.01 0.47 23.03
CA ASP A 135 9.40 1.25 24.12
C ASP A 135 8.82 0.34 25.20
N THR A 136 8.16 -0.76 24.80
CA THR A 136 7.60 -1.74 25.75
C THR A 136 8.69 -2.45 26.56
N GLN A 137 9.86 -2.73 25.96
CA GLN A 137 10.99 -3.34 26.67
C GLN A 137 11.63 -2.37 27.66
N GLN A 138 11.72 -1.08 27.34
CA GLN A 138 12.25 -0.07 28.27
C GLN A 138 11.36 0.08 29.52
N VAL A 139 10.04 0.04 29.37
CA VAL A 139 9.09 0.13 30.48
C VAL A 139 9.17 -1.09 31.41
N ASN A 140 9.46 -2.28 30.89
CA ASN A 140 9.55 -3.50 31.70
C ASN A 140 10.91 -3.69 32.41
N HIS A 141 11.91 -2.87 32.08
CA HIS A 141 13.25 -2.90 32.68
C HIS A 141 13.56 -1.65 33.52
N ALA A 142 12.61 -0.72 33.64
CA ALA A 142 12.65 0.44 34.53
C ALA A 142 11.88 0.15 35.83
#